data_AF-A0A399RP90-F1
#
_entry.id   AF-A0A399RP90-F1
#
_cell.length_a   1.000
_cell.length_b   1.000
_cell.length_c   1.000
_cell.angle_alpha   90.00
_cell.angle_beta   90.00
_cell.angle_gamma   90.00
#
_symmetry.space_group_name_H-M   'P 1'
#
loop_
_entity.id
_entity.type
_entity.pdbx_description
1 polymer ?
#
loop_
_entity_poly.entity_id
_entity_poly.type
_entity_poly.pdbx_seq_one_letter_code
_entity_poly.pdbx_strand_id
1 'polypeptide(L)' 'MTKSIRIILLVLLIIVGWLLAGIGFTTTMGHPVNTILFLAGIGLFIGGIVSVAISANRK' A
#
# COMPACT_ATOMS: atom_id res chain seq x y z
N MET A 1 -10.00 -15.71 -9.79
CA MET A 1 -8.67 -15.04 -9.79
C MET A 1 -7.61 -16.06 -9.43
N THR A 2 -6.53 -16.18 -10.20
CA THR A 2 -5.44 -17.13 -9.90
C THR A 2 -4.57 -16.61 -8.75
N LYS A 3 -3.87 -17.51 -8.05
CA LYS A 3 -2.96 -17.15 -6.94
C LYS A 3 -1.89 -16.16 -7.40
N SER A 4 -1.36 -16.33 -8.62
CA SER A 4 -0.37 -15.44 -9.21
C SER A 4 -0.91 -14.02 -9.44
N ILE A 5 -2.12 -13.89 -10.02
CA ILE A 5 -2.75 -12.58 -10.24
C ILE A 5 -3.00 -11.88 -8.90
N ARG A 6 -3.44 -12.62 -7.87
CA ARG A 6 -3.64 -12.07 -6.52
C ARG A 6 -2.34 -11.49 -5.97
N ILE A 7 -1.24 -12.24 -6.05
CA ILE A 7 0.05 -11.80 -5.52
C ILE A 7 0.55 -10.57 -6.30
N ILE A 8 0.43 -10.54 -7.62
CA ILE A 8 0.81 -9.38 -8.44
C ILE A 8 0.01 -8.13 -8.01
N LEU A 9 -1.30 -8.24 -7.84
CA LEU A 9 -2.14 -7.13 -7.39
C LEU A 9 -1.75 -6.63 -5.99
N LEU A 10 -1.41 -7.55 -5.08
CA LEU A 10 -0.97 -7.18 -3.74
C LEU A 10 0.41 -6.50 -3.74
N VAL A 11 1.33 -6.93 -4.61
CA VAL A 11 2.63 -6.26 -4.79
C VAL A 11 2.43 -4.85 -5.38
N LEU A 12 1.54 -4.69 -6.36
CA LEU A 12 1.18 -3.36 -6.87
C LEU A 12 0.58 -2.48 -5.77
N LEU A 13 -0.25 -3.04 -4.89
CA LEU A 13 -0.81 -2.33 -3.74
C LEU A 13 0.29 -1.81 -2.78
N ILE A 14 1.33 -2.61 -2.53
CA ILE A 14 2.49 -2.20 -1.73
C ILE A 14 3.21 -1.02 -2.39
N ILE A 15 3.50 -1.12 -3.69
CA ILE A 15 4.19 -0.06 -4.44
C ILE A 15 3.37 1.24 -4.42
N VAL A 16 2.06 1.15 -4.65
CA VAL A 16 1.16 2.31 -4.59
C VAL A 16 1.10 2.89 -3.18
N GLY A 17 1.02 2.06 -2.13
CA GLY A 17 1.05 2.51 -0.74
C GLY A 17 2.32 3.27 -0.39
N TRP A 18 3.48 2.75 -0.82
CA TRP A 18 4.78 3.42 -0.64
C TRP A 18 4.82 4.78 -1.35
N LEU A 19 4.40 4.84 -2.62
CA LEU A 19 4.35 6.09 -3.38
C LEU A 19 3.40 7.10 -2.74
N LEU A 20 2.22 6.65 -2.28
CA LEU A 20 1.24 7.51 -1.64
C LEU A 20 1.76 8.07 -0.31
N ALA A 21 2.49 7.27 0.47
CA ALA A 21 3.16 7.74 1.68
C ALA A 21 4.24 8.79 1.34
N GLY A 22 5.04 8.56 0.30
CA GLY A 22 6.02 9.54 -0.19
C GLY A 22 5.38 10.84 -0.66
N ILE A 23 4.24 10.77 -1.34
CA ILE A 23 3.45 11.94 -1.75
C ILE A 23 2.90 12.66 -0.52
N GLY A 24 2.32 11.93 0.44
CA GLY A 24 1.81 12.50 1.68
C GLY A 24 2.88 13.23 2.49
N PHE A 25 4.13 12.76 2.43
CA PHE A 25 5.27 13.41 3.09
C PHE A 25 5.77 14.66 2.35
N THR A 26 5.79 14.64 1.02
CA THR A 26 6.39 15.70 0.18
C THR A 26 5.39 16.75 -0.31
N THR A 27 4.09 16.47 -0.25
CA THR A 27 3.05 17.37 -0.76
C THR A 27 2.94 18.65 0.07
N THR A 28 2.79 19.77 -0.62
CA THR A 28 2.59 21.11 -0.04
C THR A 28 1.12 21.47 0.16
N MET A 29 0.18 20.54 -0.14
CA MET A 29 -1.27 20.75 -0.01
C MET A 29 -1.74 21.03 1.43
N GLY A 30 -0.85 20.90 2.43
CA GLY A 30 -1.13 21.25 3.82
C GLY A 30 -2.06 20.26 4.54
N HIS A 31 -2.30 20.51 5.82
CA HIS A 31 -3.21 19.71 6.65
C HIS A 31 -4.67 19.98 6.26
N PRO A 32 -5.54 18.95 6.17
CA PRO A 32 -5.33 17.55 6.56
C PRO A 32 -4.89 16.61 5.44
N VAL A 33 -4.76 17.12 4.21
CA VAL A 33 -4.60 16.29 3.01
C VAL A 33 -3.30 15.51 3.04
N ASN A 34 -2.19 16.15 3.42
CA ASN A 34 -0.89 15.49 3.55
C ASN A 34 -0.91 14.33 4.56
N THR A 35 -1.53 14.52 5.72
CA THR A 35 -1.65 13.53 6.79
C THR A 35 -2.50 12.33 6.35
N ILE A 36 -3.63 12.57 5.69
CA ILE A 36 -4.49 11.51 5.17
C ILE A 36 -3.73 10.67 4.13
N LEU A 37 -3.05 11.32 3.18
CA LEU A 37 -2.26 10.64 2.15
C LEU A 37 -1.13 9.80 2.77
N PHE A 38 -0.44 10.36 3.77
CA PHE A 38 0.64 9.66 4.46
C PHE A 38 0.14 8.42 5.21
N LEU A 39 -0.91 8.56 6.03
CA LEU A 39 -1.47 7.47 6.81
C LEU A 39 -2.13 6.40 5.94
N ALA A 40 -2.87 6.82 4.90
CA ALA A 40 -3.44 5.89 3.92
C ALA A 40 -2.34 5.12 3.17
N GLY A 41 -1.25 5.80 2.79
CA GLY A 41 -0.10 5.18 2.13
C GLY A 41 0.58 4.13 3.01
N ILE A 42 0.85 4.45 4.28
CA ILE A 42 1.41 3.50 5.26
C ILE A 42 0.46 2.31 5.46
N GLY A 43 -0.85 2.57 5.60
CA GLY A 43 -1.84 1.51 5.77
C GLY A 43 -1.89 0.54 4.59
N LEU A 44 -1.86 1.07 3.37
CA LEU A 44 -1.81 0.26 2.14
C LEU A 44 -0.49 -0.51 2.02
N PHE A 45 0.63 0.10 2.37
CA PHE A 45 1.94 -0.55 2.33
C PHE A 45 2.01 -1.75 3.29
N ILE A 46 1.67 -1.53 4.56
CA ILE A 46 1.69 -2.57 5.60
C ILE A 46 0.63 -3.63 5.31
N GLY A 47 -0.60 -3.21 4.99
CA GLY A 47 -1.71 -4.12 4.66
C GLY A 47 -1.42 -4.99 3.44
N GLY A 48 -0.76 -4.42 2.43
CA GLY A 48 -0.27 -5.15 1.27
C GLY A 48 0.75 -6.23 1.64
N ILE A 49 1.77 -5.90 2.45
CA ILE A 49 2.79 -6.85 2.91
C ILE A 49 2.15 -8.01 3.67
N VAL A 50 1.27 -7.72 4.64
CA VAL A 50 0.56 -8.74 5.42
C VAL A 50 -0.29 -9.63 4.51
N SER A 51 -1.00 -9.04 3.55
CA SER A 51 -1.84 -9.77 2.60
C SER A 51 -1.03 -10.67 1.67
N VAL A 52 0.17 -10.24 1.23
CA VAL A 52 1.11 -11.07 0.47
C VAL A 52 1.57 -12.25 1.31
N ALA A 53 1.98 -12.01 2.56
CA ALA A 53 2.45 -13.06 3.46
C ALA A 53 1.35 -14.12 3.70
N ILE A 54 0.11 -13.70 3.97
CA ILE A 54 -1.03 -14.62 4.12
C ILE A 54 -1.29 -15.37 2.81
N SER A 55 -1.25 -14.66 1.68
CA SER A 55 -1.53 -15.22 0.36
C SER A 55 -0.49 -16.24 -0.10
N ALA A 56 0.77 -16.05 0.28
CA ALA A 56 1.86 -16.96 -0.03
C ALA A 56 1.78 -18.25 0.81
N ASN A 57 1.40 -18.13 2.08
CA ASN A 57 1.31 -19.26 3.02
C ASN A 57 0.05 -20.12 2.87
N ARG A 58 -1.02 -19.61 2.23
CA ARG A 58 -2.18 -20.45 1.87
C ARG A 58 -1.79 -21.43 0.76
N LYS A 59 -1.80 -22.73 1.07
CA LYS A 59 -1.61 -23.82 0.10
C LYS A 59 -2.62 -23.71 -1.02
#